data_AF-A0A172YXA7-F1
#
_entry.id   AF-A0A172YXA7-F1
#
_cell.length_a   1.000
_cell.length_b   1.000
_cell.length_c   1.000
_cell.angle_alpha   90.00
_cell.angle_beta   90.00
_cell.angle_gamma   90.00
#
_symmetry.space_group_name_H-M   'P 1'
#
loop_
_entity.id
_entity.type
_entity.pdbx_description
1 polymer ?
#
loop_
_entity_poly.entity_id
_entity_poly.type
_entity_poly.pdbx_seq_one_letter_code
_entity_poly.pdbx_strand_id
1 'polypeptide(L)'
;MVVREDGIGRRWTEQEVALLTELYPLTPITELEAKVGKTAGQIKNKAANLGLKRDQSVSGATRFRPYPLGPSSHNWVEPGERRDDGRYIRVKLPSGKWVLEHRWVWEQANGPVPDDCVLVAEDGNIRNTTLANLKLVTKDEHCRRNQVRKYPTELQDVILAQQDLKRAIREKKS
;
A
#
# COMPACT_ATOMS: atom_id res chain seq x y z
N MET A 1 42.23 27.18 19.05
CA MET A 1 42.65 26.41 17.86
C MET A 1 43.82 27.13 17.23
N VAL A 2 44.98 26.49 17.09
CA VAL A 2 46.16 27.09 16.46
C VAL A 2 46.10 26.76 14.96
N VAL A 3 45.79 27.77 14.14
CA VAL A 3 45.85 27.70 12.68
C VAL A 3 47.20 28.29 12.24
N ARG A 4 47.87 27.64 11.30
CA ARG A 4 49.13 28.14 10.70
C ARG A 4 48.85 29.25 9.68
N GLU A 5 49.81 30.14 9.48
CA GLU A 5 49.74 31.25 8.51
C GLU A 5 49.77 30.79 7.04
N ASP A 6 50.15 29.53 6.76
CA ASP A 6 50.45 29.01 5.43
C ASP A 6 49.20 28.61 4.58
N GLY A 7 47.98 28.85 5.06
CA GLY A 7 46.74 28.57 4.31
C GLY A 7 46.39 27.09 4.04
N ILE A 8 47.23 26.14 4.44
CA ILE A 8 46.99 24.70 4.29
C ILE A 8 46.41 24.14 5.60
N GLY A 9 45.23 23.51 5.51
CA GLY A 9 44.53 22.94 6.67
C GLY A 9 45.39 22.02 7.53
N ARG A 10 45.16 22.05 8.85
CA ARG A 10 45.93 21.31 9.89
C ARG A 10 46.13 19.82 9.52
N ARG A 11 47.39 19.43 9.28
CA ARG A 11 47.80 18.03 9.04
C ARG A 11 47.42 17.12 10.21
N TRP A 12 47.21 15.84 9.91
CA TRP A 12 47.01 14.79 10.92
C TRP A 12 48.32 14.56 11.67
N THR A 13 48.28 14.62 13.01
CA THR A 13 49.43 14.22 13.83
C THR A 13 49.45 12.70 14.02
N GLU A 14 50.60 12.14 14.38
CA GLU A 14 50.73 10.70 14.67
C GLU A 14 49.84 10.28 15.84
N GLN A 15 49.71 11.12 16.86
CA GLN A 15 48.82 10.91 18.00
C GLN A 15 47.34 10.86 17.58
N GLU A 16 46.91 11.76 16.69
CA GLU A 16 45.54 11.77 16.15
C GLU A 16 45.25 10.51 15.30
N VAL A 17 46.25 10.02 14.57
CA VAL A 17 46.12 8.80 13.76
C VAL A 17 46.07 7.55 14.64
N ALA A 18 46.90 7.48 15.68
CA ALA A 18 46.87 6.39 16.65
C ALA A 18 45.52 6.32 17.37
N LEU A 19 45.03 7.46 17.86
CA LEU A 19 43.75 7.58 18.54
C LEU A 19 42.57 7.24 17.62
N LEU A 20 42.62 7.65 16.35
CA LEU A 20 41.64 7.25 15.35
C LEU A 20 41.67 5.73 15.12
N THR A 21 42.84 5.13 14.97
CA THR A 21 43.00 3.70 14.68
C THR A 21 42.40 2.82 15.78
N GLU A 22 42.64 3.19 17.04
CA GLU A 22 42.14 2.44 18.20
C GLU A 22 40.63 2.61 18.38
N LEU A 23 40.12 3.84 18.25
CA LEU A 23 38.73 4.14 18.60
C LEU A 23 37.75 4.00 17.44
N TYR A 24 38.21 4.04 16.19
CA TYR A 24 37.31 4.03 15.03
C TYR A 24 36.34 2.83 15.00
N PRO A 25 36.76 1.57 15.25
CA PRO A 25 35.88 0.42 15.08
C PRO A 25 34.65 0.40 15.99
N LEU A 26 34.77 0.89 17.22
CA LEU A 26 33.77 0.75 18.29
C LEU A 26 33.08 2.06 18.70
N THR A 27 33.55 3.21 18.22
CA THR A 27 33.08 4.52 18.72
C THR A 27 32.19 5.22 17.68
N PRO A 28 31.07 5.87 18.07
CA PRO A 28 30.26 6.66 17.15
C PRO A 28 31.03 7.90 16.67
N ILE A 29 30.76 8.31 15.44
CA ILE A 29 31.52 9.41 14.78
C ILE A 29 31.41 10.72 15.57
N THR A 30 30.26 10.98 16.20
CA THR A 30 30.04 12.17 17.04
C THR A 30 31.00 12.23 18.23
N GLU A 31 31.32 11.10 18.86
CA GLU A 31 32.30 11.03 19.94
C GLU A 31 33.73 11.13 19.42
N LEU A 32 34.01 10.58 18.23
CA LEU A 32 35.31 10.74 17.57
C LEU A 32 35.58 12.20 17.18
N GLU A 33 34.56 12.95 16.76
CA GLU A 33 34.69 14.39 16.49
C GLU A 33 35.13 15.16 17.74
N ALA A 34 34.56 14.83 18.91
CA ALA A 34 34.92 15.44 20.18
C ALA A 34 36.34 15.06 20.65
N LYS A 35 36.75 13.79 20.46
CA LYS A 35 38.08 13.31 20.90
C LYS A 35 39.23 13.71 19.97
N VAL A 36 39.03 13.62 18.65
CA VAL A 36 40.06 13.92 17.64
C VAL A 36 40.08 15.42 17.30
N GLY A 37 38.98 16.15 17.54
CA GLY A 37 38.86 17.57 17.21
C GLY A 37 38.87 17.83 15.71
N LYS A 38 38.40 16.86 14.92
CA LYS A 38 38.28 16.91 13.45
C LYS A 38 36.83 16.67 13.07
N THR A 39 36.41 17.18 11.92
CA THR A 39 35.05 16.95 11.41
C THR A 39 34.83 15.48 11.01
N ALA A 40 33.58 15.03 11.04
CA ALA A 40 33.17 13.69 10.64
C ALA A 40 33.68 13.33 9.24
N GLY A 41 33.67 14.28 8.30
CA GLY A 41 34.20 14.08 6.95
C GLY A 41 35.71 13.82 6.93
N GLN A 42 36.49 14.59 7.68
CA GLN A 42 37.93 14.37 7.79
C GLN A 42 38.25 13.00 8.42
N ILE A 43 37.53 12.63 9.47
CA ILE A 43 37.68 11.34 10.17
C ILE A 43 37.36 10.19 9.23
N LYS A 44 36.23 10.25 8.51
CA LYS A 44 35.82 9.22 7.53
C LYS A 44 36.84 9.08 6.40
N ASN A 45 37.30 10.19 5.83
CA ASN A 45 38.29 10.17 4.74
C ASN A 45 39.63 9.61 5.20
N LYS A 46 40.09 9.98 6.41
CA LYS A 46 41.34 9.46 6.96
C LYS A 46 41.22 7.96 7.28
N ALA A 47 40.11 7.53 7.88
CA ALA A 47 39.85 6.12 8.15
C ALA A 47 39.79 5.27 6.86
N ALA A 48 39.17 5.80 5.80
CA ALA A 48 39.16 5.16 4.48
C ALA A 48 40.57 5.02 3.90
N ASN A 49 41.40 6.07 3.98
CA ASN A 49 42.80 6.03 3.54
C ASN A 49 43.66 5.06 4.36
N LEU A 50 43.29 4.79 5.61
CA LEU A 50 43.95 3.83 6.51
C LEU A 50 43.36 2.41 6.40
N GLY A 51 42.31 2.20 5.59
CA GLY A 51 41.63 0.91 5.45
C GLY A 51 40.85 0.46 6.69
N LEU A 52 40.55 1.38 7.62
CA LEU A 52 39.86 1.05 8.87
C LEU A 52 38.37 0.76 8.60
N LYS A 53 37.89 -0.39 9.09
CA LYS A 53 36.47 -0.76 9.04
C LYS A 53 35.82 -0.54 10.39
N ARG A 54 34.54 -0.18 10.36
CA ARG A 54 33.73 0.05 11.56
C ARG A 54 32.82 -1.12 11.85
N ASP A 55 32.60 -1.41 13.12
CA ASP A 55 31.63 -2.41 13.52
C ASP A 55 30.20 -1.92 13.22
N GLN A 56 29.36 -2.85 12.78
CA GLN A 56 27.99 -2.54 12.35
C GLN A 56 27.10 -2.10 13.51
N SER A 57 27.39 -2.54 14.75
CA SER A 57 26.65 -2.18 15.97
C SER A 57 26.63 -0.67 16.22
N VAL A 58 27.68 0.03 15.82
CA VAL A 58 27.87 1.47 16.07
C VAL A 58 27.24 2.33 14.96
N SER A 59 26.67 1.72 13.92
CA SER A 59 26.08 2.42 12.76
C SER A 59 24.57 2.67 12.89
N GLY A 60 24.00 2.51 14.08
CA GLY A 60 22.55 2.58 14.31
C GLY A 60 21.92 3.97 14.05
N ALA A 61 22.68 5.06 14.18
CA ALA A 61 22.13 6.42 14.12
C ALA A 61 21.60 6.83 12.73
N THR A 62 22.07 6.19 11.64
CA THR A 62 21.64 6.50 10.27
C THR A 62 20.64 5.50 9.71
N ARG A 63 20.19 4.50 10.49
CA ARG A 63 19.16 3.58 10.03
C ARG A 63 17.82 4.31 10.01
N PHE A 64 17.11 4.22 8.89
CA PHE A 64 15.72 4.66 8.79
C PHE A 64 14.93 3.99 9.92
N ARG A 65 14.32 4.81 10.79
CA ARG A 65 13.44 4.28 11.83
C ARG A 65 12.21 3.72 11.12
N PRO A 66 11.88 2.43 11.28
CA PRO A 66 10.62 1.92 10.74
C PRO A 66 9.49 2.76 11.34
N TYR A 67 8.64 3.27 10.46
CA TYR A 67 7.49 4.08 10.85
C TYR A 67 6.59 3.28 11.81
N PRO A 68 5.91 3.91 12.80
CA PRO A 68 5.01 3.19 13.69
C PRO A 68 3.93 2.43 12.90
N LEU A 69 3.93 1.11 12.99
CA LEU A 69 2.88 0.26 12.44
C LEU A 69 1.75 0.13 13.47
N GLY A 70 0.50 0.05 13.01
CA GLY A 70 -0.65 -0.12 13.88
C GLY A 70 -1.29 1.20 14.37
N PRO A 71 -1.96 1.21 15.53
CA PRO A 71 -2.79 2.33 16.00
C PRO A 71 -2.06 3.68 16.14
N SER A 72 -0.73 3.66 16.29
CA SER A 72 0.11 4.87 16.35
C SER A 72 0.40 5.49 14.97
N SER A 73 -0.02 4.83 13.88
CA SER A 73 0.06 5.38 12.53
C SER A 73 -1.10 6.34 12.26
N HIS A 74 -0.80 7.51 11.73
CA HIS A 74 -1.81 8.48 11.25
C HIS A 74 -2.80 7.92 10.20
N ASN A 75 -2.47 6.81 9.53
CA ASN A 75 -3.32 6.17 8.52
C ASN A 75 -4.03 4.91 9.05
N TRP A 76 -3.98 4.66 10.36
CA TRP A 76 -4.66 3.52 10.96
C TRP A 76 -6.17 3.78 11.06
N VAL A 77 -6.93 2.70 10.90
CA VAL A 77 -8.40 2.71 10.86
C VAL A 77 -8.90 1.51 11.63
N GLU A 78 -9.95 1.70 12.44
CA GLU A 78 -10.56 0.63 13.23
C GLU A 78 -11.21 -0.44 12.33
N PRO A 79 -11.06 -1.73 12.66
CA PRO A 79 -11.89 -2.78 12.07
C PRO A 79 -13.38 -2.47 12.25
N GLY A 80 -14.17 -2.62 11.19
CA GLY A 80 -15.59 -2.28 11.15
C GLY A 80 -15.88 -0.90 10.56
N GLU A 81 -14.87 -0.05 10.33
CA GLU A 81 -15.09 1.25 9.67
C GLU A 81 -15.70 1.04 8.27
N ARG A 82 -16.70 1.86 7.97
CA ARG A 82 -17.34 1.95 6.65
C ARG A 82 -16.73 3.09 5.87
N ARG A 83 -16.30 2.82 4.64
CA ARG A 83 -15.88 3.85 3.69
C ARG A 83 -16.73 3.81 2.44
N ASP A 84 -17.12 5.00 2.02
CA ASP A 84 -17.84 5.21 0.77
C ASP A 84 -16.84 5.68 -0.30
N ASP A 85 -16.67 4.86 -1.34
CA ASP A 85 -15.85 5.21 -2.52
C ASP A 85 -16.69 5.96 -3.58
N GLY A 86 -17.90 6.40 -3.24
CA GLY A 86 -18.89 7.02 -4.13
C GLY A 86 -19.70 5.99 -4.92
N ARG A 87 -19.03 4.92 -5.38
CA ARG A 87 -19.67 3.79 -6.06
C ARG A 87 -20.04 2.67 -5.10
N TYR A 88 -19.15 2.28 -4.20
CA TYR A 88 -19.37 1.14 -3.30
C TYR A 88 -19.10 1.51 -1.85
N ILE A 89 -19.81 0.84 -0.93
CA ILE A 89 -19.47 0.85 0.48
C ILE A 89 -18.51 -0.31 0.76
N ARG A 90 -17.39 0.00 1.40
CA ARG A 90 -16.40 -0.97 1.87
C ARG A 90 -16.38 -1.02 3.39
N VAL A 91 -16.18 -2.21 3.93
CA VAL A 91 -16.01 -2.46 5.36
C VAL A 91 -14.62 -3.00 5.61
N LYS A 92 -13.94 -2.46 6.62
CA LYS A 92 -12.64 -2.99 7.05
C LYS A 92 -12.84 -4.22 7.94
N LEU A 93 -12.31 -5.37 7.54
CA LEU A 93 -12.34 -6.58 8.36
C LEU A 93 -11.29 -6.52 9.49
N PRO A 94 -11.45 -7.31 10.57
CA PRO A 94 -10.43 -7.49 11.61
C PRO A 94 -9.07 -7.96 11.08
N SER A 95 -9.06 -8.62 9.92
CA SER A 95 -7.84 -9.01 9.20
C SER A 95 -7.08 -7.82 8.58
N GLY A 96 -7.62 -6.60 8.66
CA GLY A 96 -7.07 -5.38 8.06
C GLY A 96 -7.41 -5.18 6.59
N LYS A 97 -8.06 -6.16 5.94
CA LYS A 97 -8.48 -6.09 4.54
C LYS A 97 -9.79 -5.32 4.39
N TRP A 98 -9.90 -4.52 3.34
CA TRP A 98 -11.15 -3.87 2.94
C TRP A 98 -11.95 -4.79 2.01
N VAL A 99 -13.21 -5.04 2.34
CA VAL A 99 -14.14 -5.87 1.56
C VAL A 99 -15.40 -5.08 1.22
N LEU A 100 -16.01 -5.40 0.08
CA LEU A 100 -17.26 -4.78 -0.36
C LEU A 100 -18.41 -5.20 0.56
N GLU A 101 -19.15 -4.22 1.09
CA GLU A 101 -20.20 -4.47 2.09
C GLU A 101 -21.31 -5.38 1.52
N HIS A 102 -21.77 -5.13 0.30
CA HIS A 102 -22.83 -5.94 -0.34
C HIS A 102 -22.42 -7.40 -0.52
N ARG A 103 -21.14 -7.66 -0.85
CA ARG A 103 -20.61 -9.01 -0.97
C ARG A 103 -20.50 -9.66 0.41
N TRP A 104 -20.02 -8.91 1.39
CA TRP A 104 -19.90 -9.40 2.77
C TRP A 104 -21.28 -9.79 3.34
N VAL A 105 -22.29 -8.92 3.23
CA VAL A 105 -23.66 -9.20 3.68
C VAL A 105 -24.26 -10.41 2.97
N TRP A 106 -24.06 -10.53 1.65
CA TRP A 106 -24.51 -11.71 0.91
C TRP A 106 -23.82 -12.99 1.39
N GLU A 107 -22.50 -12.97 1.55
CA GLU A 107 -21.72 -14.13 2.01
C GLU A 107 -22.12 -14.59 3.41
N GLN A 108 -22.51 -13.65 4.30
CA GLN A 108 -23.02 -14.00 5.63
C GLN A 108 -24.37 -14.74 5.60
N ALA A 109 -25.24 -14.47 4.61
CA ALA A 109 -26.59 -15.02 4.56
C ALA A 109 -26.74 -16.24 3.64
N ASN A 110 -26.13 -16.19 2.45
CA ASN A 110 -26.32 -17.17 1.37
C ASN A 110 -25.06 -17.98 1.06
N GLY A 111 -23.91 -17.63 1.66
CA GLY A 111 -22.63 -18.27 1.39
C GLY A 111 -21.88 -17.67 0.18
N PRO A 112 -20.81 -18.34 -0.29
CA PRO A 112 -19.91 -17.79 -1.29
C PRO A 112 -20.63 -17.53 -2.62
N VAL A 113 -20.38 -16.36 -3.22
CA VAL A 113 -20.87 -16.03 -4.56
C VAL A 113 -20.19 -16.94 -5.57
N PRO A 114 -20.93 -17.72 -6.38
CA PRO A 114 -20.35 -18.55 -7.43
C PRO A 114 -19.59 -17.73 -8.46
N ASP A 115 -18.51 -18.30 -9.02
CA ASP A 115 -17.65 -17.58 -9.96
C ASP A 115 -18.37 -17.10 -11.22
N ASP A 116 -19.40 -17.81 -11.69
CA ASP A 116 -20.16 -17.41 -12.89
C ASP A 116 -21.28 -16.40 -12.62
N CYS A 117 -21.40 -15.94 -11.39
CA CYS A 117 -22.46 -15.05 -10.96
C CYS A 117 -21.93 -13.70 -10.48
N VAL A 118 -22.76 -12.68 -10.60
CA VAL A 118 -22.50 -11.30 -10.18
C VAL A 118 -23.62 -10.89 -9.23
N LEU A 119 -23.23 -10.24 -8.14
CA LEU A 119 -24.17 -9.63 -7.23
C LEU A 119 -24.65 -8.28 -7.80
N VAL A 120 -25.96 -8.12 -7.94
CA VAL A 120 -26.59 -6.93 -8.49
C VAL A 120 -27.64 -6.42 -7.51
N ALA A 121 -27.69 -5.09 -7.33
CA ALA A 121 -28.77 -4.44 -6.60
C ALA A 121 -30.00 -4.32 -7.51
N GLU A 122 -31.17 -4.77 -7.05
CA GLU A 122 -32.44 -4.72 -7.81
C GLU A 122 -32.83 -3.28 -8.15
N ASP A 123 -32.73 -2.38 -7.17
CA ASP A 123 -32.99 -0.94 -7.32
C ASP A 123 -31.93 -0.18 -8.16
N GLY A 124 -30.85 -0.86 -8.55
CA GLY A 124 -29.71 -0.24 -9.23
C GLY A 124 -28.86 0.67 -8.33
N ASN A 125 -29.22 0.83 -7.06
CA ASN A 125 -28.47 1.55 -6.04
C ASN A 125 -27.62 0.58 -5.23
N ILE A 126 -26.39 0.41 -5.68
CA ILE A 126 -25.35 -0.44 -5.07
C ILE A 126 -24.92 0.00 -3.65
N ARG A 127 -25.41 1.14 -3.16
CA ARG A 127 -25.24 1.58 -1.76
C ARG A 127 -26.29 0.97 -0.83
N ASN A 128 -27.40 0.48 -1.37
CA ASN A 128 -28.44 -0.18 -0.61
C ASN A 128 -28.05 -1.64 -0.37
N THR A 129 -27.31 -1.85 0.73
CA THR A 129 -26.76 -3.15 1.15
C THR A 129 -27.80 -4.05 1.85
N THR A 130 -29.10 -3.80 1.70
CA THR A 130 -30.13 -4.67 2.27
C THR A 130 -30.16 -6.01 1.55
N LEU A 131 -30.17 -7.13 2.28
CA LEU A 131 -30.13 -8.47 1.69
C LEU A 131 -31.26 -8.69 0.66
N ALA A 132 -32.44 -8.14 0.93
CA ALA A 132 -33.61 -8.24 0.04
C ALA A 132 -33.43 -7.51 -1.29
N ASN A 133 -32.56 -6.50 -1.35
CA ASN A 133 -32.27 -5.75 -2.57
C ASN A 133 -31.13 -6.38 -3.39
N LEU A 134 -30.43 -7.39 -2.84
CA LEU A 134 -29.31 -8.04 -3.50
C LEU A 134 -29.82 -9.30 -4.21
N LYS A 135 -29.53 -9.41 -5.51
CA LYS A 135 -29.80 -10.61 -6.29
C LYS A 135 -28.54 -11.14 -6.94
N LEU A 136 -28.51 -12.45 -7.10
CA LEU A 136 -27.47 -13.16 -7.83
C LEU A 136 -27.92 -13.30 -9.29
N VAL A 137 -27.11 -12.78 -10.21
CA VAL A 137 -27.40 -12.82 -11.66
C VAL A 137 -26.22 -13.48 -12.36
N THR A 138 -26.47 -14.28 -13.40
CA THR A 138 -25.38 -14.86 -14.18
C THR A 138 -24.58 -13.76 -14.90
N LYS A 139 -23.26 -13.93 -15.05
CA LYS A 139 -22.39 -12.97 -15.77
C LYS A 139 -22.91 -12.65 -17.17
N ASP A 140 -23.42 -13.68 -17.85
CA ASP A 140 -23.96 -13.61 -19.20
C ASP A 140 -25.23 -12.74 -19.27
N GLU A 141 -26.19 -12.98 -18.37
CA GLU A 141 -27.41 -12.16 -18.26
C GLU A 141 -27.10 -10.71 -17.85
N HIS A 142 -26.19 -10.50 -16.90
CA HIS A 142 -25.76 -9.17 -16.49
C HIS A 142 -25.08 -8.40 -17.64
N CYS A 143 -24.25 -9.09 -18.43
CA CYS A 143 -23.61 -8.51 -19.62
C CYS A 143 -24.64 -8.06 -20.66
N ARG A 144 -25.64 -8.90 -20.97
CA ARG A 144 -26.72 -8.56 -21.91
C ARG A 144 -27.48 -7.32 -21.45
N ARG A 145 -27.92 -7.28 -20.19
CA ARG A 145 -28.63 -6.13 -19.61
C ARG A 145 -27.81 -4.84 -19.70
N ASN A 146 -26.51 -4.90 -19.38
CA ASN A 146 -25.64 -3.72 -19.47
C ASN A 146 -25.35 -3.27 -20.90
N GLN A 147 -25.31 -4.17 -21.88
CA GLN A 147 -25.17 -3.78 -23.29
C GLN A 147 -26.40 -3.02 -23.78
N VAL A 148 -27.59 -3.47 -23.41
CA VAL A 148 -28.86 -2.86 -23.83
C VAL A 148 -29.09 -1.49 -23.18
N ARG A 149 -28.69 -1.31 -21.91
CA ARG A 149 -28.82 -0.04 -21.17
C ARG A 149 -28.19 1.19 -21.84
N LYS A 150 -27.29 1.00 -22.82
CA LYS A 150 -26.66 2.10 -23.57
C LYS A 150 -27.61 2.78 -24.56
N TYR A 151 -28.69 2.11 -24.94
CA TYR A 151 -29.65 2.60 -25.94
C TYR A 151 -30.83 3.31 -25.26
N PRO A 152 -31.51 4.24 -25.93
CA PRO A 152 -32.79 4.82 -25.47
C PRO A 152 -33.82 3.73 -25.12
N THR A 153 -34.69 3.98 -24.14
CA THR A 153 -35.65 2.98 -23.59
C THR A 153 -36.47 2.25 -24.66
N GLU A 154 -36.97 2.98 -25.67
CA GLU A 154 -37.74 2.39 -26.77
C GLU A 154 -36.95 1.34 -27.58
N LEU A 155 -35.64 1.57 -27.75
CA LEU A 155 -34.76 0.61 -28.42
C LEU A 155 -34.37 -0.54 -27.50
N GLN A 156 -34.36 -0.34 -26.18
CA GLN A 156 -34.04 -1.40 -25.22
C GLN A 156 -35.06 -2.55 -25.32
N ASP A 157 -36.35 -2.21 -25.31
CA ASP A 157 -37.44 -3.19 -25.35
C ASP A 157 -37.42 -3.98 -26.66
N VAL A 158 -37.19 -3.29 -27.79
CA VAL A 158 -37.10 -3.93 -29.11
C VAL A 158 -35.88 -4.87 -29.20
N ILE A 159 -34.72 -4.45 -28.70
CA ILE A 159 -33.49 -5.27 -28.73
C ILE A 159 -33.65 -6.53 -27.88
N LEU A 160 -34.24 -6.41 -26.68
CA LEU A 160 -34.49 -7.56 -25.80
C LEU A 160 -35.50 -8.52 -26.43
N ALA A 161 -36.63 -8.01 -26.93
CA ALA A 161 -37.64 -8.83 -27.61
C ALA A 161 -37.06 -9.56 -28.84
N GLN A 162 -36.19 -8.90 -29.61
CA GLN A 162 -35.51 -9.52 -30.75
C GLN A 162 -34.57 -10.66 -30.31
N GLN A 163 -33.85 -10.51 -29.19
CA GLN A 163 -32.97 -11.55 -28.66
C GLN A 163 -33.76 -12.77 -28.18
N ASP A 164 -34.87 -12.55 -27.46
CA ASP A 164 -35.73 -13.63 -26.97
C ASP A 164 -36.35 -14.43 -28.11
N LEU A 165 -36.84 -13.75 -29.17
CA LEU A 165 -37.36 -14.39 -30.38
C LEU A 165 -36.29 -15.25 -31.07
N LYS A 166 -35.06 -14.74 -31.22
CA LYS A 166 -33.95 -15.50 -31.82
C LYS A 166 -33.62 -16.75 -31.01
N ARG A 167 -33.68 -16.67 -29.67
CA ARG A 167 -33.44 -17.80 -28.79
C ARG A 167 -34.53 -18.86 -28.94
N ALA A 168 -35.80 -18.47 -28.90
CA ALA A 168 -36.93 -19.38 -29.08
C ALA A 168 -36.89 -20.10 -30.43
N ILE A 169 -36.48 -19.40 -31.50
CA ILE A 169 -36.29 -20.01 -32.84
C ILE A 169 -35.18 -21.07 -32.81
N ARG A 170 -34.06 -20.79 -32.14
CA ARG A 170 -32.94 -21.75 -32.03
C ARG A 170 -33.32 -22.99 -31.23
N GLU A 171 -34.05 -22.81 -30.13
CA GLU A 171 -34.53 -23.92 -29.30
C GLU A 171 -35.55 -24.80 -30.03
N LYS A 172 -36.42 -24.23 -30.88
CA LYS A 172 -37.35 -25.00 -31.71
C LYS A 172 -36.71 -25.70 -32.92
N LYS A 173 -35.53 -25.26 -33.34
CA LYS A 173 -34.81 -25.81 -34.50
C LYS A 173 -33.79 -26.88 -34.10
N SER A 174 -33.52 -27.02 -32.79
CA SER A 174 -32.70 -28.09 -32.21
C SER A 174 -33.56 -29.25 -31.73
#